data_AF-A0A956NID0-F1
#
_entry.id   AF-A0A956NID0-F1
#
_cell.length_a   1.000
_cell.length_b   1.000
_cell.length_c   1.000
_cell.angle_alpha   90.00
_cell.angle_beta   90.00
_cell.angle_gamma   90.00
#
_symmetry.space_group_name_H-M   'P 1'
#
loop_
_entity.id
_entity.type
_entity.pdbx_description
1 polymer ?
#
loop_
_entity_poly.entity_id
_entity_poly.type
_entity_poly.pdbx_seq_one_letter_code
_entity_poly.pdbx_strand_id
1 'polypeptide(L)'
;GGVPKDFDVEVYGLGLDRLTELLRRHGRVHAVGRSFGVLKLCLPGGLDVDVSLPRRESKAGRGHKGFLVEPDPQLRLEEAAARRDFTINAMAYDPVAGELLDPFHGRADLAARILRHVGPAFAEDPLRVLRGMQLAGRFGLAMSPETALLARSLFGEHDTLSVERVWAEWEKWAGKSTRPSAGLA
;
A
#
# COMPACT_ATOMS: atom_id res chain seq x y z
N GLY A 1 -0.46 -13.62 -12.96
CA GLY A 1 -0.75 -13.14 -14.33
C GLY A 1 -2.08 -12.41 -14.43
N GLY A 2 -2.29 -11.37 -13.62
CA GLY A 2 -3.38 -10.42 -13.84
C GLY A 2 -2.86 -9.20 -14.59
N VAL A 3 -3.71 -8.53 -15.36
CA VAL A 3 -3.37 -7.23 -15.99
C VAL A 3 -3.58 -6.12 -14.95
N PRO A 4 -2.54 -5.35 -14.60
CA PRO A 4 -2.70 -4.20 -13.70
C PRO A 4 -3.66 -3.18 -14.29
N LYS A 5 -4.52 -2.61 -13.45
CA LYS A 5 -5.43 -1.52 -13.85
C LYS A 5 -4.79 -0.15 -13.69
N ASP A 6 -3.94 -0.04 -12.67
CA ASP A 6 -3.31 1.18 -12.21
C ASP A 6 -1.82 0.90 -12.03
N PHE A 7 -0.98 1.92 -12.21
CA PHE A 7 0.45 1.87 -12.00
C PHE A 7 0.84 2.88 -10.92
N ASP A 8 1.39 2.38 -9.83
CA ASP A 8 2.02 3.17 -8.77
C ASP A 8 3.53 3.16 -8.96
N VAL A 9 4.13 4.33 -9.13
CA VAL A 9 5.58 4.52 -9.32
C VAL A 9 6.12 5.37 -8.18
N GLU A 10 6.99 4.79 -7.37
CA GLU A 10 7.69 5.52 -6.31
C GLU A 10 9.09 5.93 -6.78
N VAL A 11 9.39 7.22 -6.71
CA VAL A 11 10.64 7.79 -7.25
C VAL A 11 11.57 8.22 -6.12
N TYR A 12 12.76 7.65 -6.13
CA TYR A 12 13.81 7.90 -5.14
C TYR A 12 14.84 8.92 -5.67
N GLY A 13 15.50 9.63 -4.75
CA GLY A 13 16.60 10.55 -5.04
C GLY A 13 16.22 11.90 -5.67
N LEU A 14 14.93 12.15 -5.93
CA LEU A 14 14.46 13.41 -6.52
C LEU A 14 13.47 14.13 -5.61
N GLY A 15 13.65 15.44 -5.46
CA GLY A 15 12.67 16.30 -4.80
C GLY A 15 11.41 16.52 -5.66
N LEU A 16 10.29 16.84 -5.02
CA LEU A 16 8.97 16.94 -5.66
C LEU A 16 8.93 17.95 -6.81
N ASP A 17 9.60 19.09 -6.66
CA ASP A 17 9.61 20.13 -7.70
C ASP A 17 10.34 19.66 -8.96
N ARG A 18 11.51 19.01 -8.79
CA ARG A 18 12.28 18.46 -9.91
C ARG A 18 11.56 17.29 -10.57
N LEU A 19 10.94 16.41 -9.78
CA LEU A 19 10.11 15.33 -10.28
C LEU A 19 8.95 15.88 -11.12
N THR A 20 8.22 16.88 -10.61
CA THR A 20 7.11 17.54 -11.33
C THR A 20 7.56 18.12 -12.66
N GLU A 21 8.72 18.78 -12.69
CA GLU A 21 9.29 19.34 -13.93
C GLU A 21 9.59 18.26 -14.97
N LEU A 22 10.15 17.13 -14.55
CA LEU A 22 10.44 16.00 -15.45
C LEU A 22 9.16 15.35 -15.98
N LEU A 23 8.18 15.08 -15.11
CA LEU A 23 6.93 14.43 -15.50
C LEU A 23 6.14 15.27 -16.51
N ARG A 24 6.16 16.61 -16.40
CA ARG A 24 5.50 17.53 -17.33
C ARG A 24 6.00 17.42 -18.77
N ARG A 25 7.20 16.88 -18.98
CA ARG A 25 7.75 16.65 -20.33
C ARG A 25 7.10 15.45 -21.02
N HIS A 26 6.46 14.57 -20.26
CA HIS A 26 5.87 13.32 -20.76
C HIS A 26 4.33 13.35 -20.79
N GLY A 27 3.69 14.22 -20.00
CA GLY A 27 2.23 14.29 -19.95
C GLY A 27 1.71 15.40 -19.04
N ARG A 28 0.38 15.42 -18.85
CA ARG A 28 -0.25 16.37 -17.91
C ARG A 28 -0.07 15.87 -16.49
N VAL A 29 0.38 16.75 -15.60
CA VAL A 29 0.60 16.42 -14.19
C VAL A 29 -0.44 17.11 -13.33
N HIS A 30 -1.20 16.32 -12.58
CA HIS A 30 -2.12 16.80 -11.56
C HIS A 30 -1.51 16.56 -10.18
N ALA A 31 -1.33 17.62 -9.40
CA ALA A 31 -0.91 17.49 -8.01
C ALA A 31 -2.10 17.05 -7.16
N VAL A 32 -2.39 15.76 -7.16
CA VAL A 32 -3.47 15.17 -6.36
C VAL A 32 -2.91 14.96 -4.95
N GLY A 33 -3.32 15.81 -4.00
CA GLY A 33 -2.81 15.71 -2.64
C GLY A 33 -1.34 16.11 -2.51
N ARG A 34 -0.98 17.34 -2.93
CA ARG A 34 0.37 17.92 -2.77
C ARG A 34 0.91 17.78 -1.33
N SER A 35 0.02 17.77 -0.34
CA SER A 35 0.31 17.53 1.08
C SER A 35 0.81 16.11 1.41
N PHE A 36 0.65 15.15 0.50
CA PHE A 36 1.03 13.74 0.67
C PHE A 36 2.09 13.26 -0.33
N GLY A 37 2.64 14.16 -1.17
CA GLY A 37 3.74 13.86 -2.08
C GLY A 37 3.38 12.94 -3.27
N VAL A 38 2.11 12.90 -3.69
CA VAL A 38 1.66 12.12 -4.86
C VAL A 38 1.30 13.05 -6.02
N LEU A 39 1.69 12.64 -7.24
CA LEU A 39 1.43 13.32 -8.50
C LEU A 39 0.78 12.34 -9.47
N LYS A 40 -0.35 12.71 -10.04
CA LYS A 40 -0.98 11.90 -11.10
C LYS A 40 -0.48 12.37 -12.46
N LEU A 41 0.20 11.49 -13.19
CA LEU A 41 0.68 11.72 -14.55
C LEU A 41 -0.29 11.10 -15.55
N CYS A 42 -0.93 11.95 -16.36
CA CYS A 42 -1.76 11.53 -17.48
C CYS A 42 -0.92 11.51 -18.76
N LEU A 43 -0.56 10.31 -19.22
CA LEU A 43 0.24 10.10 -20.42
C LEU A 43 -0.62 10.19 -21.71
N PRO A 44 -0.01 10.59 -22.84
CA PRO A 44 -0.61 10.40 -24.15
C PRO A 44 -1.01 8.92 -24.36
N GLY A 45 -2.21 8.68 -24.87
CA GLY A 45 -2.77 7.32 -25.00
C GLY A 45 -3.70 6.89 -23.87
N GLY A 46 -3.94 7.75 -22.88
CA GLY A 46 -4.98 7.54 -21.85
C GLY A 46 -4.53 6.68 -20.67
N LEU A 47 -3.23 6.40 -20.54
CA LEU A 47 -2.67 5.74 -19.37
C LEU A 47 -2.40 6.77 -18.28
N ASP A 48 -2.99 6.54 -17.11
CA ASP A 48 -2.72 7.31 -15.90
C ASP A 48 -1.75 6.55 -15.00
N VAL A 49 -0.77 7.27 -14.43
CA VAL A 49 0.24 6.72 -13.50
C VAL A 49 0.27 7.59 -12.26
N ASP A 50 0.17 6.97 -11.09
CA ASP A 50 0.34 7.64 -9.80
C ASP A 50 1.81 7.60 -9.43
N VAL A 51 2.43 8.78 -9.33
CA VAL A 51 3.86 8.94 -9.04
C VAL A 51 4.03 9.53 -7.66
N SER A 52 4.67 8.81 -6.75
CA SER A 52 4.90 9.25 -5.37
C SER A 52 6.38 9.41 -5.05
N LEU A 53 6.66 10.22 -4.03
CA LEU A 53 7.95 10.17 -3.34
C LEU A 53 7.85 9.23 -2.13
N PRO A 54 8.94 8.53 -1.79
CA PRO A 54 9.02 7.85 -0.51
C PRO A 54 8.85 8.87 0.62
N ARG A 55 8.25 8.43 1.73
CA ARG A 55 7.79 9.32 2.80
C ARG A 55 8.09 8.75 4.16
N ARG A 56 8.47 9.63 5.10
CA ARG A 56 8.48 9.31 6.53
C ARG A 56 7.13 9.69 7.11
N GLU A 57 6.59 8.78 7.91
CA GLU A 57 5.38 9.03 8.67
C GLU A 57 5.75 9.03 10.16
N SER A 58 5.58 10.18 10.83
CA SER A 58 5.76 10.29 12.28
C SER A 58 4.43 10.50 12.98
N LYS A 59 4.23 9.79 14.10
CA LYS A 59 2.98 9.83 14.87
C LYS A 59 2.95 11.10 15.72
N ALA A 60 2.23 12.11 15.26
CA ALA A 60 1.99 13.40 15.93
C ALA A 60 0.70 13.41 16.78
N GLY A 61 -0.10 12.34 16.82
CA GLY A 61 -1.33 12.29 17.63
C GLY A 61 -2.03 10.92 17.73
N ARG A 62 -3.16 10.88 18.45
CA ARG A 62 -4.06 9.71 18.52
C ARG A 62 -4.95 9.65 17.26
N GLY A 63 -5.08 8.47 16.65
CA GLY A 63 -5.90 8.21 15.45
C GLY A 63 -5.16 8.38 14.12
N HIS A 64 -5.79 7.96 13.02
CA HIS A 64 -5.22 7.90 11.67
C HIS A 64 -4.95 9.27 11.01
N LYS A 65 -5.42 10.37 11.61
CA LYS A 65 -5.16 11.74 11.15
C LYS A 65 -3.92 12.37 11.79
N GLY A 66 -3.25 11.66 12.71
CA GLY A 66 -2.11 12.14 13.45
C GLY A 66 -0.76 11.78 12.84
N PHE A 67 -0.65 11.54 11.53
CA PHE A 67 0.64 11.28 10.88
C PHE A 67 1.15 12.55 10.20
N LEU A 68 2.31 13.04 10.62
CA LEU A 68 3.08 13.99 9.82
C LEU A 68 3.70 13.17 8.69
N VAL A 69 3.28 13.44 7.46
CA VAL A 69 3.78 12.79 6.26
C VAL A 69 4.77 13.74 5.61
N GLU A 70 6.05 13.40 5.67
CA GLU A 70 7.13 14.20 5.08
C GLU A 70 7.76 13.41 3.93
N PRO A 71 7.79 13.95 2.70
CA PRO A 71 8.55 13.36 1.61
C PRO A 71 10.03 13.28 1.99
N ASP A 72 10.61 12.08 1.89
CA ASP A 72 12.04 11.84 2.09
C ASP A 72 12.57 11.08 0.87
N PRO A 73 13.04 11.78 -0.17
CA PRO A 73 13.60 11.14 -1.37
C PRO A 73 14.79 10.22 -1.10
N GLN A 74 15.44 10.32 0.06
CA GLN A 74 16.60 9.51 0.44
C GLN A 74 16.23 8.30 1.32
N LEU A 75 14.95 8.15 1.68
CA LEU A 75 14.48 6.97 2.41
C LEU A 75 14.82 5.70 1.64
N ARG A 76 15.31 4.68 2.32
CA ARG A 76 15.63 3.41 1.67
C ARG A 76 14.35 2.66 1.34
N LEU A 77 14.39 1.88 0.25
CA LEU A 77 13.26 1.07 -0.19
C LEU A 77 12.75 0.15 0.93
N GLU A 78 13.65 -0.48 1.69
CA GLU A 78 13.27 -1.38 2.77
C GLU A 78 12.51 -0.65 3.87
N GLU A 79 12.87 0.59 4.17
CA GLU A 79 12.17 1.42 5.17
C GLU A 79 10.79 1.86 4.67
N ALA A 80 10.67 2.23 3.39
CA ALA A 80 9.39 2.56 2.77
C ALA A 80 8.46 1.33 2.73
N ALA A 81 8.99 0.19 2.29
CA ALA A 81 8.29 -1.08 2.23
C ALA A 81 7.86 -1.59 3.62
N ALA A 82 8.65 -1.34 4.67
CA ALA A 82 8.34 -1.70 6.07
C ALA A 82 7.03 -1.11 6.58
N ARG A 83 6.59 0.01 6.02
CA ARG A 83 5.34 0.69 6.39
C ARG A 83 4.12 0.15 5.67
N ARG A 84 4.28 -0.71 4.65
CA ARG A 84 3.16 -1.33 3.93
C ARG A 84 2.43 -2.37 4.78
N ASP A 85 1.25 -2.77 4.31
CA ASP A 85 0.37 -3.67 5.03
C ASP A 85 0.88 -5.12 5.00
N PHE A 86 1.04 -5.70 3.80
CA PHE A 86 1.36 -7.11 3.62
C PHE A 86 2.63 -7.29 2.78
N THR A 87 3.38 -8.37 3.05
CA THR A 87 4.63 -8.72 2.35
C THR A 87 4.43 -8.77 0.83
N ILE A 88 3.32 -9.35 0.37
CA ILE A 88 2.94 -9.43 -1.05
C ILE A 88 2.73 -8.06 -1.71
N ASN A 89 2.41 -7.03 -0.92
CA ASN A 89 2.24 -5.64 -1.37
C ASN A 89 3.50 -4.80 -1.10
N ALA A 90 4.53 -5.37 -0.47
CA ALA A 90 5.78 -4.71 -0.08
C ALA A 90 6.95 -5.03 -1.02
N MET A 91 6.64 -5.53 -2.21
CA MET A 91 7.60 -5.71 -3.30
C MET A 91 7.61 -4.47 -4.20
N ALA A 92 8.76 -4.21 -4.80
CA ALA A 92 8.92 -3.22 -5.86
C ALA A 92 9.62 -3.85 -7.07
N TYR A 93 9.45 -3.26 -8.24
CA TYR A 93 10.15 -3.65 -9.45
C TYR A 93 10.99 -2.48 -9.93
N ASP A 94 12.29 -2.69 -10.12
CA ASP A 94 13.17 -1.73 -10.77
C ASP A 94 13.09 -1.93 -12.28
N PRO A 95 12.45 -1.01 -13.03
CA PRO A 95 12.34 -1.14 -14.47
C PRO A 95 13.65 -0.87 -15.23
N VAL A 96 14.64 -0.22 -14.59
CA VAL A 96 15.95 0.08 -15.18
C VAL A 96 16.87 -1.14 -15.06
N ALA A 97 16.95 -1.73 -13.87
CA ALA A 97 17.74 -2.95 -13.63
C ALA A 97 17.02 -4.23 -14.09
N GLY A 98 15.69 -4.20 -14.22
CA GLY A 98 14.87 -5.37 -14.52
C GLY A 98 14.73 -6.33 -13.35
N GLU A 99 14.81 -5.82 -12.12
CA GLU A 99 14.92 -6.62 -10.90
C GLU A 99 13.68 -6.48 -10.00
N LEU A 100 13.26 -7.58 -9.37
CA LEU A 100 12.26 -7.58 -8.31
C LEU A 100 12.96 -7.36 -6.96
N LEU A 101 12.67 -6.22 -6.34
CA LEU A 101 13.14 -5.87 -5.01
C LEU A 101 12.09 -6.36 -3.99
N ASP A 102 12.45 -7.40 -3.23
CA ASP A 102 11.55 -8.08 -2.29
C ASP A 102 12.18 -8.25 -0.89
N PRO A 103 12.27 -7.16 -0.11
CA PRO A 103 12.96 -7.18 1.19
C PRO A 103 12.24 -7.99 2.28
N PHE A 104 10.95 -8.31 2.09
CA PHE A 104 10.13 -9.01 3.09
C PHE A 104 9.61 -10.37 2.59
N HIS A 105 10.20 -10.91 1.52
CA HIS A 105 9.88 -12.24 0.98
C HIS A 105 8.42 -12.41 0.53
N GLY A 106 7.79 -11.32 0.06
CA GLY A 106 6.45 -11.30 -0.49
C GLY A 106 6.26 -12.25 -1.67
N ARG A 107 7.29 -12.52 -2.47
CA ARG A 107 7.22 -13.50 -3.57
C ARG A 107 7.01 -14.91 -3.05
N ALA A 108 7.70 -15.26 -1.95
CA ALA A 108 7.57 -16.59 -1.33
C ALA A 108 6.19 -16.75 -0.67
N ASP A 109 5.73 -15.73 0.06
CA ASP A 109 4.38 -15.73 0.65
C ASP A 109 3.30 -15.82 -0.43
N LEU A 110 3.43 -15.07 -1.54
CA LEU A 110 2.49 -15.13 -2.65
C LEU A 110 2.44 -16.53 -3.29
N ALA A 111 3.59 -17.17 -3.49
CA ALA A 111 3.67 -18.54 -4.00
C ALA A 111 3.02 -19.55 -3.05
N ALA A 112 3.21 -19.37 -1.74
CA ALA A 112 2.58 -20.19 -0.70
C ALA A 112 1.11 -19.84 -0.42
N ARG A 113 0.57 -18.80 -1.09
CA ARG A 113 -0.77 -18.24 -0.85
C ARG A 113 -0.99 -17.78 0.59
N ILE A 114 0.06 -17.24 1.21
CA ILE A 114 0.06 -16.72 2.58
C ILE A 114 -0.10 -15.20 2.53
N LEU A 115 -0.97 -14.68 3.39
CA LEU A 115 -1.11 -13.26 3.66
C LEU A 115 -0.42 -12.96 5.00
N ARG A 116 0.71 -12.24 4.93
CA ARG A 116 1.59 -11.94 6.06
C ARG A 116 1.79 -10.44 6.18
N HIS A 117 1.63 -9.88 7.38
CA HIS A 117 1.95 -8.48 7.63
C HIS A 117 3.46 -8.24 7.50
N VAL A 118 3.85 -7.04 7.06
CA VAL A 118 5.28 -6.71 6.85
C VAL A 118 6.03 -6.63 8.18
N GLY A 119 5.45 -5.95 9.16
CA GLY A 119 6.10 -5.70 10.44
C GLY A 119 5.24 -4.87 11.38
N PRO A 120 5.83 -4.32 12.46
CA PRO A 120 5.08 -3.71 13.56
C PRO A 120 4.23 -2.49 13.15
N ALA A 121 4.60 -1.80 12.06
CA ALA A 121 3.82 -0.71 11.49
C ALA A 121 2.40 -1.13 11.06
N PHE A 122 2.12 -2.43 10.94
CA PHE A 122 0.77 -2.93 10.69
C PHE A 122 -0.23 -2.50 11.77
N ALA A 123 0.19 -2.42 13.03
CA ALA A 123 -0.67 -2.00 14.14
C ALA A 123 -1.04 -0.51 14.10
N GLU A 124 -0.38 0.29 13.27
CA GLU A 124 -0.61 1.74 13.21
C GLU A 124 -1.92 2.13 12.50
N ASP A 125 -2.48 1.23 11.69
CA ASP A 125 -3.77 1.42 11.02
C ASP A 125 -4.63 0.15 11.13
N PRO A 126 -5.58 0.10 12.09
CA PRO A 126 -6.47 -1.04 12.27
C PRO A 126 -7.28 -1.42 11.02
N LEU A 127 -7.43 -0.51 10.05
CA LEU A 127 -8.08 -0.83 8.76
C LEU A 127 -7.35 -1.94 8.01
N ARG A 128 -6.05 -2.14 8.25
CA ARG A 128 -5.25 -3.18 7.60
C ARG A 128 -5.77 -4.59 7.92
N VAL A 129 -6.47 -4.78 9.03
CA VAL A 129 -7.17 -6.05 9.34
C VAL A 129 -8.30 -6.31 8.33
N LEU A 130 -9.13 -5.30 8.07
CA LEU A 130 -10.23 -5.41 7.08
C LEU A 130 -9.70 -5.52 5.65
N ARG A 131 -8.60 -4.83 5.33
CA ARG A 131 -7.87 -5.04 4.06
C ARG A 131 -7.40 -6.49 3.95
N GLY A 132 -6.92 -7.08 5.04
CA GLY A 132 -6.51 -8.49 5.06
C GLY A 132 -7.66 -9.44 4.77
N MET A 133 -8.80 -9.27 5.43
CA MET A 133 -10.06 -10.00 5.14
C MET A 133 -10.42 -9.90 3.65
N GLN A 134 -10.41 -8.68 3.10
CA GLN A 134 -10.74 -8.42 1.71
C GLN A 134 -9.76 -9.11 0.75
N LEU A 135 -8.45 -9.03 0.99
CA LEU A 135 -7.41 -9.63 0.16
C LEU A 135 -7.45 -11.16 0.22
N ALA A 136 -7.64 -11.72 1.42
CA ALA A 136 -7.79 -13.16 1.62
C ALA A 136 -9.00 -13.69 0.85
N GLY A 137 -10.16 -13.02 0.93
CA GLY A 137 -11.36 -13.39 0.17
C GLY A 137 -11.22 -13.21 -1.34
N ARG A 138 -10.62 -12.09 -1.79
CA ARG A 138 -10.39 -11.77 -3.21
C ARG A 138 -9.45 -12.74 -3.90
N PHE A 139 -8.34 -13.04 -3.26
CA PHE A 139 -7.26 -13.81 -3.88
C PHE A 139 -7.17 -15.24 -3.37
N GLY A 140 -8.03 -15.65 -2.43
CA GLY A 140 -8.04 -16.99 -1.84
C GLY A 140 -6.76 -17.28 -1.07
N LEU A 141 -6.25 -16.29 -0.32
CA LEU A 141 -5.05 -16.40 0.51
C LEU A 141 -5.44 -16.81 1.93
N ALA A 142 -4.51 -17.45 2.65
CA ALA A 142 -4.65 -17.77 4.06
C ALA A 142 -3.85 -16.77 4.90
N MET A 143 -4.43 -16.21 5.95
CA MET A 143 -3.65 -15.40 6.90
C MET A 143 -2.61 -16.26 7.62
N SER A 144 -1.39 -15.75 7.72
CA SER A 144 -0.36 -16.36 8.56
C SER A 144 -0.76 -16.33 10.04
N PRO A 145 -0.35 -17.32 10.86
CA PRO A 145 -0.69 -17.36 12.28
C PRO A 145 -0.29 -16.07 13.04
N GLU A 146 0.88 -15.52 12.73
CA GLU A 146 1.38 -14.29 13.37
C GLU A 146 0.52 -13.07 13.01
N THR A 147 0.06 -12.99 11.77
CA THR A 147 -0.83 -11.92 11.31
C THR A 147 -2.22 -12.05 11.94
N ALA A 148 -2.74 -13.27 12.08
CA ALA A 148 -4.01 -13.51 12.75
C ALA A 148 -3.96 -13.13 14.24
N LEU A 149 -2.85 -13.43 14.93
CA LEU A 149 -2.64 -13.03 16.32
C LEU A 149 -2.59 -11.50 16.47
N LEU A 150 -1.83 -10.82 15.60
CA LEU A 150 -1.77 -9.35 15.60
C LEU A 150 -3.13 -8.72 15.26
N ALA A 151 -3.87 -9.27 14.29
CA ALA A 151 -5.20 -8.78 13.96
C ALA A 151 -6.17 -8.88 15.15
N ARG A 152 -6.11 -9.98 15.91
CA ARG A 152 -6.93 -10.16 17.12
C ARG A 152 -6.61 -9.14 18.20
N SER A 153 -5.33 -8.76 18.39
CA SER A 153 -4.98 -7.75 19.38
C SER A 153 -5.50 -6.34 19.06
N LEU A 154 -5.79 -6.06 17.77
CA LEU A 154 -6.27 -4.75 17.30
C LEU A 154 -7.79 -4.59 17.36
N PHE A 155 -8.54 -5.62 17.76
CA PHE A 155 -10.01 -5.59 17.75
C PHE A 155 -10.61 -4.43 18.56
N GLY A 156 -9.95 -3.99 19.63
CA GLY A 156 -10.39 -2.87 20.47
C GLY A 156 -10.16 -1.48 19.90
N GLU A 157 -9.47 -1.34 18.76
CA GLU A 157 -9.10 -0.04 18.18
C GLU A 157 -10.06 0.44 17.06
N HIS A 158 -11.19 -0.24 16.87
CA HIS A 158 -12.15 0.01 15.79
C HIS A 158 -12.80 1.40 15.85
N ASP A 159 -12.98 1.97 17.05
CA ASP A 159 -13.55 3.32 17.25
C ASP A 159 -12.74 4.44 16.58
N THR A 160 -11.49 4.15 16.20
CA THR A 160 -10.62 5.09 15.50
C THR A 160 -10.83 5.09 13.98
N LEU A 161 -11.62 4.18 13.42
CA LEU A 161 -11.84 4.04 11.98
C LEU A 161 -13.08 4.80 11.52
N SER A 162 -13.00 5.44 10.36
CA SER A 162 -14.20 6.06 9.75
C SER A 162 -15.09 4.99 9.11
N VAL A 163 -16.40 5.19 9.20
CA VAL A 163 -17.41 4.26 8.67
C VAL A 163 -17.24 4.05 7.17
N GLU A 164 -16.88 5.10 6.43
CA GLU A 164 -16.68 5.07 4.98
C GLU A 164 -15.50 4.17 4.60
N ARG A 165 -14.39 4.25 5.36
CA ARG A 165 -13.21 3.40 5.13
C ARG A 165 -13.53 1.94 5.41
N VAL A 166 -14.27 1.67 6.48
CA VAL A 166 -14.72 0.32 6.83
C VAL A 166 -15.63 -0.23 5.73
N TRP A 167 -16.62 0.55 5.30
CA TRP A 167 -17.56 0.16 4.25
C TRP A 167 -16.85 -0.15 2.93
N ALA A 168 -15.86 0.65 2.52
CA ALA A 168 -15.10 0.42 1.30
C ALA A 168 -14.38 -0.94 1.29
N GLU A 169 -13.87 -1.41 2.43
CA GLU A 169 -13.24 -2.74 2.52
C GLU A 169 -14.28 -3.87 2.46
N TRP A 170 -15.44 -3.69 3.09
CA TRP A 170 -16.57 -4.62 2.99
C TRP A 170 -17.12 -4.74 1.56
N GLU A 171 -17.32 -3.62 0.88
CA GLU A 171 -17.79 -3.59 -0.50
C GLU A 171 -16.82 -4.32 -1.44
N LYS A 172 -15.50 -4.07 -1.29
CA LYS A 172 -14.48 -4.79 -2.04
C LYS A 172 -14.50 -6.28 -1.73
N TRP A 173 -14.65 -6.68 -0.47
CA TRP A 173 -14.73 -8.10 -0.10
C TRP A 173 -15.97 -8.75 -0.73
N ALA A 174 -17.16 -8.16 -0.56
CA ALA A 174 -18.40 -8.70 -1.09
C ALA A 174 -18.41 -8.77 -2.62
N GLY A 175 -17.95 -7.71 -3.30
CA GLY A 175 -18.02 -7.60 -4.76
C GLY A 175 -16.86 -8.24 -5.52
N LYS A 176 -15.70 -8.49 -4.89
CA LYS A 176 -14.49 -8.99 -5.58
C LYS A 176 -13.98 -10.33 -5.05
N SER A 177 -14.58 -10.90 -3.99
CA SER A 177 -14.12 -12.17 -3.43
C SER A 177 -14.33 -13.34 -4.37
N THR A 178 -13.27 -14.11 -4.61
CA THR A 178 -13.36 -15.42 -5.29
C THR A 178 -13.62 -16.54 -4.29
N ARG A 179 -13.20 -16.36 -3.04
CA ARG A 179 -13.46 -17.28 -1.92
C ARG A 179 -13.78 -16.48 -0.64
N PRO A 180 -15.00 -15.94 -0.51
CA PRO A 180 -15.37 -15.05 0.61
C PRO A 180 -15.05 -15.64 2.00
N SER A 181 -15.22 -16.96 2.16
CA SER A 181 -14.94 -17.68 3.41
C SER A 181 -13.48 -17.56 3.87
N ALA A 182 -12.52 -17.39 2.96
CA ALA A 182 -11.11 -17.23 3.32
C ALA A 182 -10.84 -15.90 4.05
N GLY A 183 -11.67 -14.88 3.82
CA GLY A 183 -11.58 -13.61 4.56
C GLY A 183 -12.17 -13.68 5.97
N LEU A 184 -13.02 -14.66 6.26
CA LEU A 184 -13.76 -14.79 7.52
C LEU A 184 -13.17 -15.87 8.46
N ALA A 185 -12.08 -16.52 8.04
CA ALA A 185 -11.46 -17.64 8.75
C ALA A 185 -10.51 -17.18 9.87
#